data_AF-A0A851ZGB8-F1
#
_entry.id   AF-A0A851ZGB8-F1
#
_cell.length_a   1.000
_cell.length_b   1.000
_cell.length_c   1.000
_cell.angle_alpha   90.00
_cell.angle_beta   90.00
_cell.angle_gamma   90.00
#
_symmetry.space_group_name_H-M   'P 1'
#
loop_
_entity.id
_entity.type
_entity.pdbx_description
1 polymer ?
#
loop_
_entity_poly.entity_id
_entity_poly.type
_entity_poly.pdbx_seq_one_letter_code
_entity_poly.pdbx_strand_id
1 'polypeptide(L)'
;RTRLVPPPCAGLMWLEQREGGGSLRHTCEQSDGLARYGWLMHDGQRFGAQEIRDGRLRLRTEFVKRPGGDHGGDWSWRVTARHEDTGGPAPLLSLFFYVATDGQGTLRPHLENGTRLAAVTGTTEELGSFTLTFLRPTADGGDEPAHA
;
A
#
# COMPACT_ATOMS: atom_id res chain seq x y z
N ARG A 1 -1.52 -11.75 -2.66
CA ARG A 1 -1.24 -12.86 -3.61
C ARG A 1 -2.35 -13.89 -3.49
N THR A 2 -3.11 -14.16 -4.56
CA THR A 2 -4.03 -15.31 -4.58
C THR A 2 -3.21 -16.60 -4.70
N ARG A 3 -3.76 -17.75 -4.30
CA ARG A 3 -3.00 -18.99 -4.12
C ARG A 3 -2.81 -19.81 -5.42
N LEU A 4 -3.21 -19.28 -6.57
CA LEU A 4 -3.14 -19.93 -7.89
C LEU A 4 -2.20 -19.16 -8.85
N VAL A 5 -1.90 -19.74 -10.02
CA VAL A 5 -0.71 -19.43 -10.83
C VAL A 5 -1.07 -18.87 -12.22
N PRO A 6 -0.56 -17.69 -12.61
CA PRO A 6 0.05 -16.66 -11.80
C PRO A 6 -1.00 -15.59 -11.43
N PRO A 7 -0.93 -15.01 -10.22
CA PRO A 7 -1.97 -14.12 -9.73
C PRO A 7 -1.57 -12.65 -9.86
N PRO A 8 -2.53 -11.71 -9.94
CA PRO A 8 -2.20 -10.30 -9.82
C PRO A 8 -1.51 -10.03 -8.48
N CYS A 9 -0.42 -9.29 -8.56
CA CYS A 9 0.41 -8.90 -7.44
C CYS A 9 0.17 -7.43 -7.14
N ALA A 10 -0.10 -7.12 -5.87
CA ALA A 10 -0.17 -5.75 -5.37
C ALA A 10 0.88 -5.57 -4.28
N GLY A 11 1.45 -4.37 -4.19
CA GLY A 11 2.45 -4.07 -3.18
C GLY A 11 2.56 -2.59 -2.87
N LEU A 12 3.37 -2.32 -1.84
CA LEU A 12 3.66 -1.00 -1.31
C LEU A 12 5.16 -0.78 -1.35
N MET A 13 5.57 0.41 -1.75
CA MET A 13 6.90 0.95 -1.52
C MET A 13 6.78 2.29 -0.81
N TRP A 14 7.82 2.70 -0.10
CA TRP A 14 7.87 4.04 0.50
C TRP A 14 9.26 4.65 0.41
N LEU A 15 9.29 5.98 0.42
CA LEU A 15 10.50 6.79 0.35
C LEU A 15 10.33 8.03 1.22
N GLU A 16 11.20 8.22 2.20
CA GLU A 16 11.36 9.52 2.87
C GLU A 16 12.42 10.34 2.14
N GLN A 17 12.05 11.53 1.70
CA GLN A 17 12.98 12.48 1.09
C GLN A 17 13.78 13.20 2.17
N ARG A 18 15.11 13.08 2.11
CA ARG A 18 16.04 13.73 3.05
C ARG A 18 17.10 14.50 2.28
N GLU A 19 17.77 15.43 2.96
CA GLU A 19 18.93 16.12 2.41
C GLU A 19 20.01 15.08 2.05
N GLY A 20 20.44 15.06 0.78
CA GLY A 20 21.38 14.06 0.25
C GLY A 20 20.74 12.85 -0.45
N GLY A 21 19.40 12.78 -0.52
CA GLY A 21 18.65 11.71 -1.20
C GLY A 21 17.79 10.89 -0.23
N GLY A 22 16.97 9.99 -0.78
CA GLY A 22 16.14 9.05 -0.01
C GLY A 22 16.42 7.60 -0.38
N SER A 23 16.10 6.66 0.52
CA SER A 23 16.16 5.21 0.26
C SER A 23 14.76 4.66 -0.01
N LEU A 24 14.56 4.07 -1.19
CA LEU A 24 13.31 3.43 -1.54
C LEU A 24 13.24 2.06 -0.84
N ARG A 25 12.20 1.85 -0.05
CA ARG A 25 11.94 0.58 0.63
C ARG A 25 10.91 -0.24 -0.14
N HIS A 26 11.19 -1.52 -0.34
CA HIS A 26 10.28 -2.45 -1.01
C HIS A 26 10.38 -3.87 -0.45
N THR A 27 11.56 -4.49 -0.53
CA THR A 27 11.85 -5.78 0.09
C THR A 27 12.31 -5.59 1.53
N CYS A 28 12.17 -6.64 2.35
CA CYS A 28 12.64 -6.64 3.73
C CYS A 28 14.12 -7.05 3.75
N GLU A 29 15.03 -6.13 3.42
CA GLU A 29 16.46 -6.44 3.45
C GLU A 29 17.02 -6.24 4.86
N GLN A 30 17.81 -7.19 5.34
CA GLN A 30 18.41 -7.06 6.67
C GLN A 30 19.39 -5.87 6.75
N SER A 31 19.93 -5.44 5.62
CA SER A 31 20.75 -4.24 5.49
C SER A 31 19.96 -2.92 5.54
N ASP A 32 18.63 -2.95 5.62
CA ASP A 32 17.81 -1.74 5.61
C ASP A 32 17.91 -0.90 6.88
N GLY A 33 18.42 -1.48 7.98
CA GLY A 33 18.57 -0.78 9.25
C GLY A 33 17.24 -0.38 9.90
N LEU A 34 16.15 -1.08 9.57
CA LEU A 34 14.84 -0.86 10.20
C LEU A 34 14.94 -1.14 11.70
N ALA A 35 14.43 -0.21 12.51
CA ALA A 35 14.46 -0.35 13.97
C ALA A 35 13.57 -1.50 14.44
N ARG A 36 12.41 -1.68 13.78
CA ARG A 36 11.45 -2.75 14.06
C ARG A 36 10.51 -2.95 12.89
N TYR A 37 10.14 -4.18 12.57
CA TYR A 37 8.99 -4.47 11.74
C TYR A 37 8.34 -5.79 12.16
N GLY A 38 7.02 -5.92 12.00
CA GLY A 38 6.34 -7.18 12.30
C GLY A 38 4.82 -7.07 12.40
N TRP A 39 4.17 -8.22 12.38
CA TRP A 39 2.73 -8.32 12.62
C TRP A 39 2.42 -8.06 14.09
N LEU A 40 1.53 -7.11 14.34
CA LEU A 40 0.90 -6.90 15.65
C LEU A 40 -0.26 -7.89 15.85
N MET A 41 -1.02 -8.13 14.77
CA MET A 41 -2.12 -9.09 14.72
C MET A 41 -2.17 -9.70 13.33
N HIS A 42 -2.41 -11.00 13.21
CA HIS A 42 -2.64 -11.67 11.94
C HIS A 42 -3.34 -13.01 12.18
N ASP A 43 -4.44 -13.29 11.48
CA ASP A 43 -5.21 -14.53 11.65
C ASP A 43 -4.90 -15.60 10.60
N GLY A 44 -3.99 -15.30 9.66
CA GLY A 44 -3.64 -16.21 8.57
C GLY A 44 -4.65 -16.26 7.43
N GLN A 45 -5.82 -15.61 7.58
CA GLN A 45 -6.94 -15.82 6.69
C GLN A 45 -7.72 -14.57 6.30
N ARG A 46 -8.11 -13.67 7.20
CA ARG A 46 -9.06 -12.58 6.92
C ARG A 46 -8.52 -11.20 7.22
N PHE A 47 -7.60 -11.04 8.17
CA PHE A 47 -7.08 -9.73 8.52
C PHE A 47 -5.64 -9.77 9.03
N GLY A 48 -5.02 -8.61 9.03
CA GLY A 48 -3.76 -8.40 9.71
C GLY A 48 -3.44 -6.93 9.88
N ALA A 49 -2.66 -6.63 10.92
CA ALA A 49 -2.09 -5.33 11.20
C ALA A 49 -0.59 -5.49 11.46
N GLN A 50 0.22 -4.79 10.68
CA GLN A 50 1.67 -4.77 10.79
C GLN A 50 2.13 -3.35 11.14
N GLU A 51 3.19 -3.26 11.96
CA GLU A 51 3.91 -2.03 12.25
C GLU A 51 5.33 -2.12 11.66
N ILE A 52 5.78 -1.02 11.06
CA ILE A 52 7.14 -0.84 10.56
C ILE A 52 7.67 0.49 11.14
N ARG A 53 8.85 0.46 11.73
CA ARG A 53 9.58 1.61 12.26
C ARG A 53 10.86 1.80 11.46
N ASP A 54 10.88 2.84 10.64
CA ASP A 54 12.00 3.25 9.79
C ASP A 54 12.50 4.61 10.27
N GLY A 55 13.53 4.63 11.11
CA GLY A 55 13.96 5.86 11.79
C GLY A 55 12.84 6.49 12.63
N ARG A 56 12.40 7.70 12.25
CA ARG A 56 11.32 8.45 12.91
C ARG A 56 9.93 8.18 12.30
N LEU A 57 9.88 7.47 11.18
CA LEU A 57 8.66 7.12 10.49
C LEU A 57 8.08 5.84 11.11
N ARG A 58 6.84 5.93 11.56
CA ARG A 58 6.01 4.79 11.93
C ARG A 58 4.96 4.56 10.86
N LEU A 59 5.09 3.45 10.13
CA LEU A 59 4.09 2.96 9.20
C LEU A 59 3.26 1.85 9.87
N ARG A 60 1.94 1.95 9.74
CA ARG A 60 1.00 0.88 10.09
C ARG A 60 0.28 0.44 8.82
N THR A 61 0.38 -0.84 8.50
CA THR A 61 -0.25 -1.47 7.33
C THR A 61 -1.32 -2.44 7.80
N GLU A 62 -2.56 -2.25 7.34
CA GLU A 62 -3.71 -3.01 7.84
C GLU A 62 -4.58 -3.51 6.70
N PHE A 63 -4.89 -4.79 6.68
CA PHE A 63 -5.77 -5.35 5.66
C PHE A 63 -6.94 -6.10 6.27
N VAL A 64 -8.05 -6.10 5.54
CA VAL A 64 -9.23 -6.95 5.81
C VAL A 64 -9.70 -7.55 4.51
N LYS A 65 -10.16 -8.81 4.56
CA LYS A 65 -10.77 -9.52 3.43
C LYS A 65 -12.22 -9.85 3.73
N ARG A 66 -13.08 -9.68 2.74
CA ARG A 66 -14.49 -10.05 2.76
C ARG A 66 -14.70 -11.17 1.74
N PRO A 67 -14.89 -12.43 2.18
CA PRO A 67 -15.25 -13.50 1.26
C PRO A 67 -16.58 -13.21 0.54
N GLY A 68 -16.68 -13.63 -0.72
CA GLY A 68 -17.89 -13.45 -1.52
C GLY A 68 -17.67 -13.75 -2.99
N GLY A 69 -18.76 -13.92 -3.74
CA GLY A 69 -18.72 -14.27 -5.16
C GLY A 69 -18.00 -15.57 -5.47
N ASP A 70 -17.71 -15.79 -6.76
CA ASP A 70 -17.07 -17.01 -7.25
C ASP A 70 -15.53 -16.89 -7.38
N HIS A 71 -14.99 -15.70 -7.11
CA HIS A 71 -13.57 -15.36 -7.35
C HIS A 71 -12.79 -14.99 -6.07
N GLY A 72 -13.28 -15.38 -4.88
CA GLY A 72 -12.57 -15.24 -3.61
C GLY A 72 -12.82 -13.95 -2.81
N GLY A 73 -13.68 -13.07 -3.32
CA GLY A 73 -14.18 -11.88 -2.62
C GLY A 73 -13.28 -10.66 -2.69
N ASP A 74 -13.50 -9.74 -1.76
CA ASP A 74 -12.87 -8.41 -1.76
C ASP A 74 -11.79 -8.30 -0.68
N TRP A 75 -10.91 -7.32 -0.83
CA TRP A 75 -9.97 -6.91 0.20
C TRP A 75 -9.82 -5.39 0.23
N SER A 76 -9.44 -4.87 1.39
CA SER A 76 -9.14 -3.47 1.58
C SER A 76 -7.86 -3.33 2.39
N TRP A 77 -7.05 -2.34 2.03
CA TRP A 77 -5.80 -2.01 2.71
C TRP A 77 -5.84 -0.55 3.17
N ARG A 78 -5.47 -0.31 4.43
CA ARG A 78 -5.15 1.00 4.98
C ARG A 78 -3.67 1.09 5.31
N VAL A 79 -3.04 2.20 4.91
CA VAL A 79 -1.68 2.55 5.31
C VAL A 79 -1.77 3.85 6.08
N THR A 80 -1.25 3.86 7.32
CA THR A 80 -1.17 5.04 8.16
C THR A 80 0.29 5.35 8.42
N ALA A 81 0.70 6.56 8.09
CA ALA A 81 2.04 7.07 8.34
C ALA A 81 1.99 8.12 9.45
N ARG A 82 2.93 8.04 10.40
CA ARG A 82 3.13 9.07 11.42
C ARG A 82 4.62 9.27 11.67
N HIS A 83 5.06 10.52 11.69
CA HIS A 83 6.38 10.88 12.18
C HIS A 83 6.33 11.09 13.69
N GLU A 84 7.28 10.49 14.41
CA GLU A 84 7.44 10.77 15.84
C GLU A 84 7.91 12.23 16.02
N ASP A 85 7.20 13.00 16.85
CA ASP A 85 7.49 14.42 17.06
C ASP A 85 8.84 14.60 17.77
N THR A 86 9.73 15.35 17.12
CA THR A 86 11.08 15.64 17.60
C THR A 86 11.41 17.13 17.50
N GLY A 87 10.39 18.00 17.36
CA GLY A 87 10.57 19.46 17.34
C GLY A 87 11.08 20.04 16.01
N GLY A 88 10.95 19.31 14.90
CA GLY A 88 11.31 19.77 13.54
C GLY A 88 10.28 19.33 12.49
N PRO A 89 10.31 19.91 11.28
CA PRO A 89 9.37 19.55 10.22
C PRO A 89 9.55 18.08 9.80
N ALA A 90 8.42 17.39 9.56
CA ALA A 90 8.44 16.05 9.01
C ALA A 90 8.97 16.08 7.56
N PRO A 91 9.86 15.13 7.16
CA PRO A 91 10.29 15.01 5.77
C PRO A 91 9.12 14.61 4.86
N LEU A 92 9.23 14.92 3.56
CA LEU A 92 8.23 14.48 2.59
C LEU A 92 8.28 12.95 2.46
N LEU A 93 7.12 12.32 2.64
CA LEU A 93 6.93 10.88 2.48
C LEU A 93 6.20 10.61 1.16
N SER A 94 6.82 9.83 0.29
CA SER A 94 6.17 9.28 -0.92
C SER A 94 5.77 7.83 -0.67
N LEU A 95 4.49 7.52 -0.89
CA LEU A 95 3.95 6.16 -0.87
C LEU A 95 3.64 5.71 -2.30
N PHE A 96 4.10 4.53 -2.69
CA PHE A 96 3.88 3.97 -4.01
C PHE A 96 3.05 2.71 -3.89
N PHE A 97 1.86 2.73 -4.47
CA PHE A 97 1.01 1.54 -4.59
C PHE A 97 1.09 1.05 -6.03
N TYR A 98 1.32 -0.24 -6.20
CA TYR A 98 1.39 -0.85 -7.52
C TYR A 98 0.51 -2.10 -7.60
N VAL A 99 0.05 -2.38 -8.82
CA VAL A 99 -0.57 -3.63 -9.22
C VAL A 99 0.09 -4.11 -10.50
N ALA A 100 0.38 -5.40 -10.59
CA ALA A 100 0.97 -6.04 -11.74
C ALA A 100 0.25 -7.36 -12.03
N THR A 101 0.08 -7.67 -13.30
CA THR A 101 -0.30 -9.00 -13.79
C THR A 101 0.93 -9.65 -14.43
N ASP A 102 0.97 -10.97 -14.45
CA ASP A 102 2.06 -11.81 -14.97
C ASP A 102 2.02 -12.02 -16.50
N GLY A 103 1.42 -11.09 -17.23
CA GLY A 103 1.32 -11.15 -18.69
C GLY A 103 0.05 -11.83 -19.20
N GLN A 104 -0.77 -12.46 -18.34
CA GLN A 104 -2.16 -12.79 -18.67
C GLN A 104 -3.11 -11.78 -18.01
N GLY A 105 -4.06 -11.26 -18.80
CA GLY A 105 -5.02 -10.26 -18.35
C GLY A 105 -4.70 -8.82 -18.75
N THR A 106 -5.61 -7.91 -18.39
CA THR A 106 -5.49 -6.48 -18.74
C THR A 106 -5.55 -5.60 -17.50
N LEU A 107 -4.86 -4.47 -17.54
CA LEU A 107 -4.97 -3.39 -16.56
C LEU A 107 -5.23 -2.09 -17.31
N ARG A 108 -6.26 -1.36 -16.89
CA ARG A 108 -6.63 -0.06 -17.45
C ARG A 108 -6.67 0.97 -16.32
N PRO A 109 -5.78 1.97 -16.33
CA PRO A 109 -5.78 3.04 -15.34
C PRO A 109 -6.90 4.05 -15.62
N HIS A 110 -7.51 4.56 -14.56
CA HIS A 110 -8.50 5.64 -14.58
C HIS A 110 -7.94 6.82 -13.81
N LEU A 111 -7.67 7.91 -14.52
CA LEU A 111 -7.09 9.12 -13.95
C LEU A 111 -8.17 10.16 -13.65
N GLU A 112 -8.14 10.72 -12.45
CA GLU A 112 -8.84 11.97 -12.11
C GLU A 112 -7.97 13.16 -12.50
N ASN A 113 -8.57 14.15 -13.17
CA ASN A 113 -7.92 15.40 -13.60
C ASN A 113 -6.62 15.20 -14.41
N GLY A 114 -6.42 14.02 -15.02
CA GLY A 114 -5.24 13.69 -15.82
C GLY A 114 -3.96 13.38 -15.04
N THR A 115 -3.96 13.50 -13.71
CA THR A 115 -2.75 13.34 -12.88
C THR A 115 -2.89 12.30 -11.78
N ARG A 116 -4.07 12.18 -11.15
CA ARG A 116 -4.28 11.29 -10.00
C ARG A 116 -4.85 9.95 -10.46
N LEU A 117 -4.17 8.84 -10.16
CA LEU A 117 -4.74 7.50 -10.36
C LEU A 117 -5.86 7.24 -9.35
N ALA A 118 -7.10 7.20 -9.82
CA ALA A 118 -8.28 6.98 -8.97
C ALA A 118 -8.66 5.50 -8.89
N ALA A 119 -8.54 4.79 -10.01
CA ALA A 119 -8.81 3.36 -10.06
C ALA A 119 -7.99 2.66 -11.15
N VAL A 120 -7.88 1.34 -11.02
CA VAL A 120 -7.41 0.45 -12.09
C VAL A 120 -8.46 -0.65 -12.24
N THR A 121 -9.07 -0.73 -13.42
CA THR A 121 -9.92 -1.88 -13.77
C THR A 121 -9.05 -2.91 -14.47
N GLY A 122 -9.25 -4.19 -14.14
CA GLY A 122 -8.53 -5.26 -14.81
C GLY A 122 -9.36 -6.50 -15.03
N THR A 123 -8.83 -7.39 -15.83
CA THR A 123 -9.38 -8.72 -16.08
C THR A 123 -8.26 -9.74 -16.01
N THR A 124 -8.51 -10.90 -15.40
CA THR A 124 -7.66 -12.10 -15.51
C THR A 124 -8.56 -13.31 -15.73
N GLU A 125 -7.99 -14.41 -16.21
CA GLU A 125 -8.72 -15.67 -16.37
C GLU A 125 -9.30 -16.16 -15.03
N GLU A 126 -8.53 -16.06 -13.94
CA GLU A 126 -8.93 -16.59 -12.64
C GLU A 126 -9.85 -15.69 -11.82
N LEU A 127 -9.64 -14.36 -11.86
CA LEU A 127 -10.43 -13.42 -11.05
C LEU A 127 -11.61 -12.80 -11.80
N GLY A 128 -11.72 -13.10 -13.10
CA GLY A 128 -12.62 -12.36 -13.98
C GLY A 128 -12.29 -10.85 -13.95
N SER A 129 -13.33 -10.03 -13.97
CA SER A 129 -13.22 -8.57 -13.89
C SER A 129 -13.07 -8.09 -12.45
N PHE A 130 -12.12 -7.20 -12.21
CA PHE A 130 -11.88 -6.59 -10.91
C PHE A 130 -11.59 -5.09 -11.03
N THR A 131 -11.74 -4.37 -9.91
CA THR A 131 -11.40 -2.95 -9.80
C THR A 131 -10.59 -2.72 -8.53
N LEU A 132 -9.44 -2.05 -8.65
CA LEU A 132 -8.72 -1.47 -7.53
C LEU A 132 -9.03 0.02 -7.47
N THR A 133 -9.37 0.54 -6.30
CA THR A 133 -9.67 1.96 -6.09
C THR A 133 -8.67 2.55 -5.10
N PHE A 134 -8.10 3.70 -5.45
CA PHE A 134 -7.13 4.43 -4.63
C PHE A 134 -7.82 5.64 -4.03
N LEU A 135 -8.17 5.56 -2.74
CA LEU A 135 -8.85 6.65 -2.04
C LEU A 135 -7.87 7.80 -1.73
N ARG A 136 -8.42 9.01 -1.56
CA ARG A 136 -7.62 10.17 -1.14
C ARG A 136 -7.08 9.92 0.27
N PRO A 137 -5.84 10.33 0.57
CA PRO A 137 -5.33 10.30 1.94
C PRO A 137 -6.23 11.15 2.84
N THR A 138 -6.30 10.78 4.12
CA THR A 138 -7.03 11.52 5.15
C THR A 138 -6.09 11.82 6.30
N ALA A 139 -6.27 12.93 7.01
CA ALA A 139 -5.55 13.23 8.23
C ALA A 139 -6.49 13.11 9.44
N ASP A 140 -5.91 12.77 10.59
CA ASP A 140 -6.63 12.84 11.86
C ASP A 140 -6.87 14.32 12.20
N GLY A 141 -8.13 14.76 12.25
CA GLY A 141 -8.49 16.13 12.65
C GLY A 141 -9.20 16.99 11.60
N GLY A 142 -9.44 16.47 10.38
CA GLY A 142 -10.22 17.19 9.35
C GLY A 142 -9.38 18.12 8.46
N ASP A 143 -8.09 18.26 8.73
CA ASP A 143 -7.16 18.91 7.80
C ASP A 143 -6.91 18.00 6.58
N GLU A 144 -6.87 18.59 5.39
CA GLU A 144 -6.45 17.84 4.20
C GLU A 144 -4.95 17.55 4.32
N PRO A 145 -4.52 16.27 4.24
CA PRO A 145 -3.11 15.97 4.18
C PRO A 145 -2.52 16.62 2.93
N ALA A 146 -1.36 17.27 3.07
CA ALA A 146 -0.61 17.75 1.93
C ALA A 146 -0.21 16.54 1.06
N HIS A 147 -0.89 16.38 -0.08
CA HIS A 147 -0.63 15.34 -1.07
C HIS A 147 -0.40 16.03 -2.42
N ALA A 148 0.59 15.53 -3.18
CA ALA A 148 0.89 15.95 -4.53
C ALA A 148 0.40 14.90 -5.53
#